data_AF-A0A840DPJ8-F1
#
_entry.id   AF-A0A840DPJ8-F1
#
_cell.length_a   1.000
_cell.length_b   1.000
_cell.length_c   1.000
_cell.angle_alpha   90.00
_cell.angle_beta   90.00
_cell.angle_gamma   90.00
#
_symmetry.space_group_name_H-M   'P 1'
#
loop_
_entity.id
_entity.type
_entity.pdbx_description
1 polymer ?
#
loop_
_entity_poly.entity_id
_entity_poly.type
_entity_poly.pdbx_seq_one_letter_code
_entity_poly.pdbx_strand_id
1 'polypeptide(L)'
;MLNHIVSWKMNGETAAERATQAAEVAAALRGLTATVPTVAHLEVHLNELDGYNNWDVVLISQFANQADFEAYVVHPAHQEVVELIKARAAGRAGVDYTA
;
A
#
# COMPACT_ATOMS: atom_id res chain seq x y z
N MET A 1 17.43 5.98 -6.40
CA MET A 1 15.97 5.80 -6.59
C MET A 1 15.29 6.09 -5.25
N LEU A 2 14.03 6.51 -5.25
CA LEU A 2 13.25 6.73 -4.02
C LEU A 2 12.40 5.50 -3.71
N ASN A 3 12.57 4.93 -2.53
CA ASN A 3 11.76 3.81 -2.03
C ASN A 3 10.66 4.37 -1.10
N HIS A 4 9.44 3.87 -1.28
CA HIS A 4 8.27 4.21 -0.48
C HIS A 4 7.67 2.92 0.06
N ILE A 5 7.85 2.65 1.35
CA ILE A 5 7.38 1.43 2.00
C ILE A 5 6.27 1.79 2.98
N VAL A 6 5.08 1.25 2.76
CA VAL A 6 3.93 1.54 3.62
C VAL A 6 3.26 0.25 4.04
N SER A 7 2.96 0.13 5.32
CA SER A 7 2.14 -0.95 5.84
C SER A 7 0.81 -0.40 6.36
N TRP A 8 -0.23 -1.22 6.30
CA TRP A 8 -1.52 -0.94 6.92
C TRP A 8 -1.99 -2.06 7.84
N LYS A 9 -2.56 -1.66 8.98
CA LYS A 9 -3.33 -2.54 9.85
C LYS A 9 -4.80 -2.33 9.54
N MET A 10 -5.53 -3.40 9.25
CA MET A 10 -6.94 -3.37 8.85
C MET A 10 -7.86 -3.23 10.06
N ASN A 11 -9.05 -2.67 9.85
CA ASN A 11 -10.02 -2.33 10.89
C ASN A 11 -11.06 -3.42 11.19
N GLY A 12 -11.00 -4.56 10.50
CA GLY A 12 -11.83 -5.73 10.80
C GLY A 12 -11.65 -6.21 12.24
N GLU A 13 -12.76 -6.58 12.88
CA GLU A 13 -12.80 -7.02 14.28
C GLU A 13 -12.23 -8.44 14.43
N THR A 14 -12.40 -9.26 13.39
CA THR A 14 -11.87 -10.63 13.34
C THR A 14 -10.67 -10.75 12.39
N ALA A 15 -9.88 -11.82 12.56
CA ALA A 15 -8.77 -12.11 11.65
C ALA A 15 -9.24 -12.36 10.21
N ALA A 16 -10.39 -13.02 10.05
CA ALA A 16 -10.99 -13.28 8.73
C ALA A 16 -11.41 -11.98 8.03
N GLU A 17 -12.05 -11.05 8.75
CA GLU A 17 -12.41 -9.74 8.20
C GLU A 17 -11.19 -8.93 7.79
N ARG A 18 -10.15 -8.89 8.64
CA ARG A 18 -8.90 -8.22 8.28
C ARG A 18 -8.25 -8.83 7.04
N ALA A 19 -8.25 -10.16 6.92
CA ALA A 19 -7.71 -10.85 5.74
C ALA A 19 -8.50 -10.49 4.46
N THR A 20 -9.83 -10.42 4.52
CA THR A 20 -10.67 -9.97 3.39
C THR A 20 -10.34 -8.53 2.99
N GLN A 21 -10.32 -7.60 3.96
CA GLN A 21 -9.99 -6.19 3.71
C GLN A 21 -8.57 -6.02 3.16
N ALA A 22 -7.62 -6.78 3.69
CA ALA A 22 -6.23 -6.78 3.23
C ALA A 22 -6.11 -7.25 1.78
N ALA A 23 -6.86 -8.30 1.39
CA ALA A 23 -6.91 -8.79 0.02
C ALA A 23 -7.54 -7.76 -0.94
N GLU A 24 -8.60 -7.06 -0.53
CA GLU A 24 -9.21 -5.96 -1.30
C GLU A 24 -8.20 -4.83 -1.55
N VAL A 25 -7.54 -4.36 -0.50
CA VAL A 25 -6.51 -3.31 -0.58
C VAL A 25 -5.34 -3.76 -1.47
N ALA A 26 -4.88 -5.00 -1.33
CA ALA A 26 -3.77 -5.51 -2.13
C ALA A 26 -4.11 -5.62 -3.61
N ALA A 27 -5.32 -6.06 -3.96
CA ALA A 27 -5.79 -6.10 -5.34
C ALA A 27 -5.84 -4.70 -5.96
N ALA A 28 -6.38 -3.71 -5.23
CA ALA A 28 -6.47 -2.34 -5.69
C ALA A 28 -5.09 -1.71 -5.92
N LEU A 29 -4.16 -1.89 -4.98
CA LEU A 29 -2.78 -1.39 -5.10
C LEU A 29 -2.02 -2.02 -6.29
N ARG A 30 -2.14 -3.33 -6.49
CA ARG A 30 -1.50 -4.02 -7.64
C ARG A 30 -2.02 -3.53 -8.99
N GLY A 31 -3.25 -3.03 -9.05
CA GLY A 31 -3.83 -2.42 -10.24
C GLY A 31 -3.12 -1.12 -10.68
N LEU A 32 -2.46 -0.41 -9.76
CA LEU A 32 -1.83 0.88 -10.06
C LEU A 32 -0.67 0.79 -11.04
N THR A 33 0.06 -0.35 -11.08
CA THR A 33 1.20 -0.54 -11.98
C THR A 33 0.82 -0.41 -13.46
N ALA A 34 -0.42 -0.75 -13.82
CA ALA A 34 -0.92 -0.61 -15.19
C ALA A 34 -1.39 0.81 -15.54
N THR A 35 -1.60 1.67 -14.53
CA THR A 35 -2.30 2.96 -14.68
C THR A 35 -1.43 4.17 -14.35
N VAL A 36 -0.40 4.02 -13.50
CA VAL A 36 0.44 5.13 -13.05
C VAL A 36 1.86 4.98 -13.59
N PRO A 37 2.23 5.66 -14.68
CA PRO A 37 3.49 5.44 -15.38
C PRO A 37 4.75 5.78 -14.58
N THR A 38 4.63 6.60 -13.53
CA THR A 38 5.77 7.02 -12.69
C THR A 38 6.21 5.96 -11.69
N VAL A 39 5.42 4.90 -11.50
CA VAL A 39 5.76 3.76 -10.65
C VAL A 39 6.81 2.91 -11.37
N ALA A 40 8.06 2.95 -10.90
CA ALA A 40 9.14 2.15 -11.48
C ALA A 40 9.09 0.68 -11.01
N HIS A 41 8.63 0.45 -9.78
CA HIS A 41 8.44 -0.87 -9.19
C HIS A 41 7.32 -0.81 -8.15
N LEU A 42 6.50 -1.86 -8.06
CA LEU A 42 5.44 -1.99 -7.06
C LEU A 42 5.17 -3.46 -6.75
N GLU A 43 5.30 -3.80 -5.47
CA GLU A 43 4.93 -5.09 -4.90
C GLU A 43 4.00 -4.87 -3.71
N VAL A 44 3.06 -5.79 -3.53
CA VAL A 44 2.15 -5.79 -2.40
C VAL A 44 2.06 -7.17 -1.83
N HIS A 45 2.29 -7.30 -0.52
CA HIS A 45 2.30 -8.58 0.18
C HIS A 45 1.34 -8.52 1.37
N LEU A 46 0.75 -9.68 1.68
CA LEU A 46 -0.11 -9.87 2.84
C LEU A 46 0.71 -10.55 3.94
N ASN A 47 0.38 -10.27 5.20
CA ASN A 47 0.98 -11.00 6.30
C ASN A 47 0.55 -12.48 6.29
N GLU A 48 1.52 -13.38 6.40
CA GLU A 48 1.31 -14.83 6.37
C GLU A 48 1.39 -15.48 7.76
N LEU A 49 1.95 -14.78 8.75
CA LEU A 49 2.21 -15.32 10.08
C LEU A 49 1.46 -14.54 11.16
N ASP A 50 0.59 -15.25 11.88
CA ASP A 50 -0.18 -14.70 13.00
C ASP A 50 0.60 -14.73 14.32
N GLY A 51 0.18 -13.89 15.29
CA GLY A 51 0.69 -13.92 16.67
C GLY A 51 1.86 -12.97 16.98
N TYR A 52 2.40 -12.26 15.98
CA TYR A 52 3.55 -11.36 16.16
C TYR A 52 3.20 -9.85 16.20
N ASN A 53 1.90 -9.51 16.33
CA ASN A 53 1.40 -8.14 16.19
C ASN A 53 1.86 -7.46 14.88
N ASN A 54 1.99 -8.27 13.82
CA ASN A 54 2.28 -7.80 12.47
C ASN A 54 1.12 -6.98 11.91
N TRP A 55 1.42 -6.24 10.85
CA TRP A 55 0.45 -5.48 10.07
C TRP A 55 -0.04 -6.33 8.90
N ASP A 56 -1.25 -6.08 8.42
CA ASP A 56 -1.94 -7.04 7.53
C ASP A 56 -1.49 -6.91 6.06
N VAL A 57 -1.08 -5.71 5.63
CA VAL A 57 -0.63 -5.43 4.24
C VAL A 57 0.67 -4.62 4.28
N VAL A 58 1.58 -4.90 3.34
CA VAL A 58 2.73 -4.05 3.00
C VAL A 58 2.76 -3.73 1.51
N LEU A 59 2.98 -2.46 1.18
CA LEU A 59 3.31 -1.93 -0.13
C LEU A 59 4.81 -1.61 -0.17
N ILE A 60 5.50 -2.11 -1.18
CA ILE A 60 6.87 -1.78 -1.51
C ILE A 60 6.84 -1.14 -2.89
N SER A 61 7.15 0.16 -2.99
CA SER A 61 7.22 0.83 -4.28
C SER A 61 8.49 1.65 -4.46
N GLN A 62 8.87 1.84 -5.72
CA GLN A 62 10.05 2.62 -6.09
C GLN A 62 9.73 3.61 -7.21
N PHE A 63 10.38 4.77 -7.13
CA PHE A 63 10.27 5.87 -8.06
C PHE A 63 11.67 6.31 -8.50
N ALA A 64 11.82 6.85 -9.70
CA ALA A 64 13.14 7.28 -10.17
C ALA A 64 13.67 8.45 -9.33
N ASN A 65 12.77 9.37 -8.93
CA ASN A 65 13.08 10.58 -8.18
C ASN A 65 11.85 11.04 -7.37
N GLN A 66 12.01 12.12 -6.61
CA GLN A 66 10.94 12.70 -5.79
C GLN A 66 9.76 13.26 -6.61
N ALA A 67 10.01 13.86 -7.78
CA ALA A 67 8.95 14.42 -8.60
C ALA A 67 8.00 13.33 -9.14
N ASP A 68 8.55 12.18 -9.53
CA ASP A 68 7.77 11.01 -9.95
C ASP A 68 6.89 10.45 -8.82
N PHE A 69 7.41 10.46 -7.58
CA PHE A 69 6.65 10.09 -6.39
C PHE A 69 5.53 11.09 -6.10
N GLU A 70 5.81 12.40 -6.16
CA GLU A 70 4.79 13.43 -5.97
C GLU A 70 3.68 13.33 -7.02
N ALA A 71 4.03 13.04 -8.27
CA ALA A 71 3.08 12.77 -9.34
C ALA A 71 2.22 11.52 -9.07
N TYR A 72 2.83 10.44 -8.54
CA TYR A 72 2.09 9.25 -8.08
C TYR A 72 1.11 9.58 -6.94
N VAL A 73 1.56 10.34 -5.94
CA VAL A 73 0.74 10.70 -4.78
C VAL A 73 -0.55 11.38 -5.22
N VAL A 74 -0.51 12.33 -6.15
CA VAL A 74 -1.70 13.07 -6.60
C VAL A 74 -2.47 12.39 -7.74
N HIS A 75 -1.98 11.27 -8.28
CA HIS A 75 -2.61 10.60 -9.42
C HIS A 75 -4.03 10.15 -9.08
N PRO A 76 -5.05 10.41 -9.93
CA PRO A 76 -6.45 10.06 -9.63
C PRO A 76 -6.66 8.59 -9.26
N ALA A 77 -6.07 7.66 -10.03
CA ALA A 77 -6.14 6.23 -9.72
C ALA A 77 -5.53 5.89 -8.34
N HIS A 78 -4.44 6.56 -7.93
CA HIS A 78 -3.88 6.35 -6.59
C HIS A 78 -4.81 6.92 -5.51
N GLN A 79 -5.44 8.07 -5.75
CA GLN A 79 -6.40 8.67 -4.81
C GLN A 79 -7.64 7.79 -4.59
N GLU A 80 -8.15 7.12 -5.62
CA GLU A 80 -9.23 6.13 -5.46
C GLU A 80 -8.83 4.99 -4.52
N VAL A 81 -7.60 4.48 -4.66
CA VAL A 81 -7.05 3.45 -3.76
C VAL A 81 -6.84 3.99 -2.34
N VAL A 82 -6.40 5.25 -2.20
CA VAL A 82 -6.26 5.90 -0.89
C VAL A 82 -7.59 5.98 -0.15
N GLU A 83 -8.69 6.33 -0.83
CA GLU A 83 -10.01 6.38 -0.20
C GLU A 83 -10.50 4.99 0.25
N LEU A 84 -10.27 3.95 -0.57
CA LEU A 84 -10.51 2.57 -0.16
C LEU A 84 -9.72 2.22 1.11
N ILE A 85 -8.41 2.51 1.13
CA ILE A 85 -7.54 2.21 2.27
C ILE A 85 -8.01 2.95 3.53
N LYS A 86 -8.37 4.24 3.44
CA LYS A 86 -8.87 5.01 4.59
C LYS A 86 -10.13 4.40 5.20
N ALA A 87 -11.01 3.83 4.38
CA ALA A 87 -12.21 3.16 4.85
C ALA A 87 -11.94 1.81 5.55
N ARG A 88 -10.75 1.22 5.34
CA ARG A 88 -10.37 -0.12 5.83
C ARG A 88 -9.26 -0.12 6.86
N ALA A 89 -8.45 0.93 6.96
CA ALA A 89 -7.27 0.95 7.82
C ALA A 89 -7.60 1.44 9.24
N ALA A 90 -7.11 0.72 10.24
CA ALA A 90 -7.00 1.14 11.64
C ALA A 90 -5.65 1.83 11.93
N GLY A 91 -4.62 1.60 11.11
CA GLY A 91 -3.31 2.21 11.25
C GLY A 91 -2.54 2.26 9.94
N ARG A 92 -1.62 3.23 9.84
CA ARG A 92 -0.67 3.43 8.73
C ARG A 92 0.75 3.64 9.29
N ALA A 93 1.73 2.95 8.75
CA ALA A 93 3.15 3.19 9.02
C ALA A 93 3.87 3.29 7.67
N GLY A 94 4.77 4.26 7.53
CA GLY A 94 5.49 4.50 6.28
C GLY A 94 6.93 4.88 6.51
N VAL A 95 7.82 4.42 5.64
CA VAL A 95 9.25 4.77 5.62
C VAL A 95 9.65 5.07 4.18
N ASP A 96 10.23 6.25 3.98
CA ASP A 96 10.74 6.70 2.69
C ASP A 96 12.25 6.86 2.77
N TYR A 97 12.99 6.35 1.78
CA TYR A 97 14.44 6.46 1.76
C TYR A 97 15.03 6.41 0.35
N THR A 98 16.18 7.06 0.20
CA THR A 98 17.05 6.93 -0.98
C THR A 98 18.24 6.06 -0.62
N ALA A 99 18.51 5.04 -1.43
CA ALA A 99 19.72 4.23 -1.37
C ALA A 99 20.38 4.20 -2.75
#